data_AF-A0A1R3HYF1-F1
#
_entry.id   AF-A0A1R3HYF1-F1
#
_cell.length_a   1.000
_cell.length_b   1.000
_cell.length_c   1.000
_cell.angle_alpha   90.00
_cell.angle_beta   90.00
_cell.angle_gamma   90.00
#
_symmetry.space_group_name_H-M   'P 1'
#
loop_
_entity.id
_entity.type
_entity.pdbx_description
1 polymer ?
#
loop_
_entity_poly.entity_id
_entity_poly.type
_entity_poly.pdbx_seq_one_letter_code
_entity_poly.pdbx_strand_id
1 'polypeptide(L)'
;MVDGFGKRFEEQGTERSRFHGLLNESQALLASVCFSDYFPNSMGYWFDKFSGFLTRLEKNFQEFDNFYQEIIDEHLDPNRVKPEQEDIIDVLLQLWKDREFKVDLTLDHIKGVLMVNFFT
;
A
#
# COMPACT_ATOMS: atom_id res chain seq x y z
N MET A 1 -21.72 0.39 -11.82
CA MET A 1 -21.47 1.24 -10.64
C MET A 1 -19.98 1.47 -10.59
N VAL A 2 -19.51 2.61 -11.06
CA VAL A 2 -18.07 2.92 -11.18
C VAL A 2 -17.57 3.23 -9.78
N ASP A 3 -16.69 2.39 -9.22
CA ASP A 3 -15.96 2.72 -7.99
C ASP A 3 -14.77 3.62 -8.35
N GLY A 4 -14.30 4.42 -7.38
CA GLY A 4 -13.34 5.54 -7.51
C GLY A 4 -11.94 5.25 -8.09
N PHE A 5 -11.80 4.15 -8.83
CA PHE A 5 -10.63 3.71 -9.60
C PHE A 5 -10.92 3.51 -11.10
N GLY A 6 -12.13 3.79 -11.58
CA GLY A 6 -12.44 3.83 -13.03
C GLY A 6 -12.40 2.49 -13.82
N LYS A 7 -11.96 1.37 -13.23
CA LYS A 7 -11.86 0.04 -13.89
C LYS A 7 -13.08 -0.88 -13.70
N ARG A 8 -13.27 -1.83 -14.64
CA ARG A 8 -14.39 -2.82 -14.66
C ARG A 8 -14.25 -3.90 -13.57
N PHE A 9 -15.39 -4.37 -13.05
CA PHE A 9 -15.56 -5.20 -11.84
C PHE A 9 -14.81 -6.55 -11.78
N GLU A 10 -14.50 -7.19 -12.91
CA GLU A 10 -13.89 -8.54 -12.90
C GLU A 10 -12.39 -8.52 -12.56
N GLU A 11 -11.63 -7.52 -13.02
CA GLU A 11 -10.22 -7.34 -12.65
C GLU A 11 -10.07 -6.81 -11.21
N GLN A 12 -10.99 -5.94 -10.77
CA GLN A 12 -11.03 -5.43 -9.39
C GLN A 12 -11.19 -6.53 -8.34
N GLY A 13 -11.91 -7.62 -8.63
CA GLY A 13 -12.14 -8.68 -7.65
C GLY A 13 -10.83 -9.35 -7.20
N THR A 14 -9.90 -9.55 -8.15
CA THR A 14 -8.60 -10.17 -7.90
C THR A 14 -7.64 -9.19 -7.24
N GLU A 15 -7.56 -7.95 -7.73
CA GLU A 15 -6.70 -6.91 -7.15
C GLU A 15 -7.14 -6.52 -5.73
N ARG A 16 -8.45 -6.32 -5.50
CA ARG A 16 -8.99 -6.08 -4.15
C ARG A 16 -8.75 -7.25 -3.22
N SER A 17 -8.88 -8.50 -3.70
CA SER A 17 -8.62 -9.69 -2.89
C SER A 17 -7.14 -9.79 -2.49
N ARG A 18 -6.22 -9.55 -3.44
CA ARG A 18 -4.76 -9.51 -3.18
C ARG A 18 -4.44 -8.41 -2.16
N PHE A 19 -4.95 -7.20 -2.38
CA PHE A 19 -4.75 -6.06 -1.50
C PHE A 19 -5.30 -6.30 -0.09
N HIS A 20 -6.51 -6.85 0.03
CA HIS A 20 -7.12 -7.19 1.31
C HIS A 20 -6.35 -8.30 2.04
N GLY A 21 -5.75 -9.24 1.30
CA GLY A 21 -4.82 -10.23 1.85
C GLY A 21 -3.59 -9.60 2.48
N LEU A 22 -2.92 -8.68 1.77
CA LEU A 22 -1.74 -7.96 2.26
C LEU A 22 -2.08 -7.09 3.49
N LEU A 23 -3.25 -6.44 3.49
CA LEU A 23 -3.72 -5.64 4.64
C LEU A 23 -3.99 -6.51 5.86
N ASN A 24 -4.67 -7.64 5.68
CA ASN A 24 -4.97 -8.57 6.77
C ASN A 24 -3.68 -9.15 7.37
N GLU A 25 -2.67 -9.45 6.53
CA GLU A 25 -1.35 -9.85 7.03
C GLU A 25 -0.68 -8.71 7.82
N SER A 26 -0.70 -7.47 7.33
CA SER A 26 -0.18 -6.31 8.07
C SER A 26 -0.85 -6.13 9.43
N GLN A 27 -2.18 -6.23 9.51
CA GLN A 27 -2.93 -6.09 10.77
C GLN A 27 -2.59 -7.21 11.75
N ALA A 28 -2.55 -8.46 11.29
CA ALA A 28 -2.14 -9.60 12.09
C ALA A 28 -0.71 -9.43 12.60
N LEU A 29 0.16 -8.86 11.76
CA LEU A 29 1.54 -8.59 12.12
C LEU A 29 1.59 -7.52 13.24
N LEU A 30 0.98 -6.35 13.03
CA LEU A 30 0.96 -5.27 14.04
C LEU A 30 0.36 -5.72 15.38
N ALA A 31 -0.71 -6.54 15.35
CA ALA A 31 -1.31 -7.10 16.56
C ALA A 31 -0.35 -8.02 17.34
N SER A 32 0.46 -8.82 16.64
CA SER A 32 1.46 -9.70 17.26
C SER A 32 2.59 -8.92 17.95
N VAL A 33 3.01 -7.78 17.39
CA VAL A 33 4.02 -6.89 18.01
C VAL A 33 3.47 -6.25 19.27
N CYS A 34 2.28 -5.64 19.17
CA CYS A 34 1.61 -5.06 20.32
C CYS A 34 1.42 -6.06 21.46
N PHE A 35 1.07 -7.31 21.15
CA PHE A 35 0.94 -8.36 22.17
C PHE A 35 2.31 -8.74 22.78
N SER A 36 3.37 -8.83 21.98
CA SER A 36 4.73 -9.15 22.44
C SER A 36 5.28 -8.08 23.40
N ASP A 37 5.09 -6.80 23.07
CA ASP A 37 5.61 -5.68 23.87
C ASP A 37 4.93 -5.57 25.25
N TYR A 38 3.70 -6.09 25.38
CA TYR A 38 2.95 -6.13 26.64
C TYR A 38 3.39 -7.26 27.60
N PHE A 39 4.12 -8.29 27.14
CA PHE A 39 4.53 -9.45 27.96
C PHE A 39 6.07 -9.60 28.05
N PRO A 40 6.74 -8.79 28.88
CA PRO A 40 8.21 -8.67 28.91
C PRO A 40 8.98 -9.92 29.38
N ASN A 41 8.31 -10.90 30.01
CA ASN A 41 8.98 -12.03 30.68
C ASN A 41 9.45 -13.18 29.75
N SER A 42 9.51 -12.97 28.43
CA SER A 42 9.79 -14.05 27.44
C SER A 42 10.78 -13.66 26.32
N MET A 43 11.62 -12.66 26.60
CA MET A 43 12.54 -11.98 25.65
C MET A 43 13.29 -12.89 24.66
N GLY A 44 13.78 -14.07 25.08
CA GLY A 44 14.54 -14.98 24.21
C GLY A 44 13.68 -15.68 23.14
N TYR A 45 12.49 -16.15 23.50
CA TYR A 45 11.56 -16.77 22.54
C TYR A 45 10.95 -15.74 21.59
N TRP A 46 10.75 -14.50 22.07
CA TRP A 46 10.26 -13.41 21.24
C TRP A 46 11.30 -12.90 20.26
N PHE A 47 12.60 -12.89 20.57
CA PHE A 47 13.60 -12.38 19.63
C PHE A 47 13.63 -13.18 18.32
N ASP A 48 13.62 -14.51 18.40
CA ASP A 48 13.56 -15.38 17.22
C ASP A 48 12.22 -15.24 16.47
N LYS A 49 11.11 -15.13 17.22
CA LYS A 49 9.78 -14.91 16.65
C LYS A 49 9.66 -13.53 15.98
N PHE A 50 10.26 -12.51 16.57
CA PHE A 50 10.28 -11.12 16.09
C PHE A 50 11.18 -10.98 14.85
N SER A 51 12.29 -11.70 14.79
CA SER A 51 13.13 -11.76 13.58
C SER A 51 12.37 -12.37 12.39
N GLY A 52 11.72 -13.53 12.58
CA GLY A 52 10.88 -14.13 11.54
C GLY A 52 9.67 -13.28 11.17
N PHE A 53 9.12 -12.59 12.16
CA PHE A 53 8.06 -11.61 11.99
C PHE A 53 8.50 -10.40 11.14
N LEU A 54 9.64 -9.79 11.44
CA LEU A 54 10.19 -8.66 10.70
C LEU A 54 10.45 -9.06 9.24
N THR A 55 10.92 -10.28 9.02
CA THR A 55 11.13 -10.83 7.67
C THR A 55 9.81 -10.94 6.89
N ARG A 56 8.71 -11.36 7.56
CA ARG A 56 7.38 -11.41 6.94
C ARG A 56 6.81 -10.02 6.68
N LEU A 57 7.01 -9.10 7.62
CA LEU A 57 6.62 -7.71 7.48
C LEU A 57 7.34 -7.05 6.30
N GLU A 58 8.65 -7.21 6.19
CA GLU A 58 9.45 -6.69 5.07
C GLU A 58 8.97 -7.24 3.73
N LYS A 59 8.71 -8.55 3.63
CA LYS A 59 8.11 -9.15 2.42
C LYS A 59 6.74 -8.58 2.10
N ASN A 60 5.89 -8.37 3.11
CA ASN A 60 4.56 -7.79 2.90
C ASN A 60 4.66 -6.34 2.40
N PHE A 61 5.59 -5.54 2.96
CA PHE A 61 5.87 -4.19 2.48
C PHE A 61 6.41 -4.17 1.05
N GLN A 62 7.27 -5.12 0.68
CA GLN A 62 7.74 -5.27 -0.70
C GLN A 62 6.61 -5.61 -1.67
N GLU A 63 5.68 -6.49 -1.29
CA GLU A 63 4.49 -6.79 -2.11
C GLU A 63 3.56 -5.59 -2.26
N PHE A 64 3.37 -4.79 -1.20
CA PHE A 64 2.66 -3.52 -1.29
C PHE A 64 3.37 -2.53 -2.22
N ASP A 65 4.69 -2.40 -2.10
CA ASP A 65 5.47 -1.51 -2.94
C ASP A 65 5.35 -1.87 -4.43
N ASN A 66 5.43 -3.17 -4.75
CA ASN A 66 5.22 -3.71 -6.09
C ASN A 66 3.79 -3.46 -6.58
N PHE A 67 2.78 -3.73 -5.75
CA PHE A 67 1.39 -3.48 -6.09
C PHE A 67 1.11 -2.01 -6.39
N TYR A 68 1.63 -1.09 -5.56
CA TYR A 68 1.48 0.34 -5.82
C TYR A 68 2.27 0.78 -7.06
N GLN A 69 3.43 0.17 -7.32
CA GLN A 69 4.20 0.45 -8.53
C GLN A 69 3.43 0.01 -9.79
N GLU A 70 2.82 -1.18 -9.79
CA GLU A 70 1.97 -1.66 -10.89
C GLU A 70 0.84 -0.67 -11.20
N ILE A 71 0.17 -0.18 -10.16
CA ILE A 71 -0.89 0.82 -10.29
C ILE A 71 -0.34 2.15 -10.84
N ILE A 72 0.77 2.64 -10.29
CA ILE A 72 1.38 3.90 -10.76
C ILE A 72 1.80 3.79 -12.22
N ASP A 73 2.43 2.69 -12.61
CA ASP A 73 2.90 2.45 -13.97
C ASP A 73 1.71 2.41 -14.96
N GLU A 74 0.59 1.80 -14.56
CA GLU A 74 -0.64 1.85 -15.34
C GLU A 74 -1.16 3.29 -15.52
N HIS A 75 -1.17 4.10 -14.46
CA HIS A 75 -1.66 5.48 -14.51
C HIS A 75 -0.69 6.43 -15.26
N LEU A 76 0.58 6.04 -15.39
CA LEU A 76 1.57 6.75 -16.19
C LEU A 76 1.55 6.37 -17.67
N ASP A 77 0.92 5.25 -18.06
CA ASP A 77 0.83 4.83 -19.47
C ASP A 77 0.07 5.88 -20.30
N PRO A 78 0.71 6.53 -21.30
CA PRO A 78 0.05 7.50 -22.16
C PRO A 78 -1.08 6.90 -23.01
N ASN A 79 -1.12 5.57 -23.17
CA ASN A 79 -2.17 4.85 -23.89
C ASN A 79 -3.34 4.43 -22.98
N ARG A 80 -3.26 4.69 -21.66
CA ARG A 80 -4.36 4.40 -20.73
C ARG A 80 -5.61 5.15 -21.18
N VAL A 81 -6.73 4.44 -21.24
CA VAL A 81 -8.05 5.07 -21.42
C VAL A 81 -8.36 5.86 -20.16
N LYS A 82 -8.23 7.19 -20.23
CA LYS A 82 -8.52 8.05 -19.08
C LYS A 82 -10.03 8.01 -18.77
N PRO A 83 -10.42 7.71 -17.52
CA PRO A 83 -11.81 7.82 -17.09
C PRO A 83 -12.30 9.27 -17.12
N GLU A 84 -13.63 9.49 -17.17
CA GLU A 84 -14.24 10.84 -17.16
C GLU A 84 -14.00 11.59 -15.84
N GLN A 85 -13.73 10.88 -14.74
CA GLN A 85 -13.35 11.42 -13.44
C GLN A 85 -11.96 10.97 -13.07
N GLU A 86 -11.10 11.92 -12.71
CA GLU A 86 -9.78 11.65 -12.16
C GLU A 86 -9.92 10.97 -10.79
N ASP A 87 -9.16 9.91 -10.59
CA ASP A 87 -9.03 9.24 -9.31
C ASP A 87 -7.92 9.87 -8.45
N ILE A 88 -7.83 9.43 -7.18
CA ILE A 88 -6.83 9.97 -6.24
C ILE A 88 -5.38 9.77 -6.74
N ILE A 89 -5.12 8.75 -7.56
CA ILE A 89 -3.79 8.47 -8.09
C ILE A 89 -3.48 9.44 -9.21
N ASP A 90 -4.43 9.71 -10.10
CA ASP A 90 -4.29 10.73 -11.14
C ASP A 90 -3.97 12.11 -10.51
N VAL A 91 -4.67 12.49 -9.44
CA VAL A 91 -4.42 13.74 -8.70
C VAL A 91 -3.02 13.74 -8.06
N LEU A 92 -2.62 12.67 -7.37
CA LEU A 92 -1.30 12.59 -6.73
C LEU A 92 -0.15 12.60 -7.75
N LEU A 93 -0.33 11.96 -8.90
CA LEU A 93 0.65 11.96 -9.99
C LEU A 93 0.74 13.32 -10.69
N GLN A 94 -0.37 14.05 -10.82
CA GLN A 94 -0.34 15.44 -11.29
C GLN A 94 0.44 16.32 -10.32
N LEU A 95 0.17 16.21 -9.02
CA LEU A 95 0.91 16.94 -7.97
C LEU A 95 2.41 16.59 -7.95
N TRP A 96 2.78 15.35 -8.30
CA TRP A 96 4.17 14.95 -8.45
C TRP A 96 4.84 15.56 -9.70
N LYS A 97 4.10 15.68 -10.81
CA LYS A 97 4.59 16.31 -12.05
C LYS A 97 4.72 17.82 -11.90
N ASP A 98 3.76 18.43 -11.21
CA ASP A 98 3.73 19.86 -10.90
C ASP A 98 4.67 20.12 -9.72
N ARG A 99 5.97 20.23 -10.01
CA ARG A 99 7.05 20.54 -9.05
C ARG A 99 6.95 21.94 -8.40
N GLU A 100 5.76 22.53 -8.34
CA GLU A 100 5.52 23.84 -7.73
C GLU A 100 5.34 23.76 -6.20
N PHE A 101 5.30 22.56 -5.63
CA PHE A 101 5.25 22.38 -4.18
C PHE A 101 6.62 22.59 -3.53
N LYS A 102 6.63 23.24 -2.36
CA LYS A 102 7.83 23.45 -1.52
C LYS A 102 8.44 22.15 -0.95
N VAL A 103 7.78 21.02 -1.18
CA VAL A 103 8.22 19.69 -0.75
C VAL A 103 8.52 18.90 -2.02
N ASP A 104 9.74 18.37 -2.14
CA ASP A 104 10.07 17.42 -3.20
C ASP A 104 9.23 16.16 -3.01
N LEU A 105 8.10 16.09 -3.71
CA LEU A 105 7.23 14.92 -3.70
C LEU A 105 7.93 13.81 -4.49
N THR A 106 8.04 12.62 -3.90
CA THR A 106 8.60 11.43 -4.55
C THR A 106 7.48 10.41 -4.76
N LEU A 107 7.71 9.42 -5.62
CA LEU A 107 6.76 8.31 -5.78
C LEU A 107 6.56 7.55 -4.45
N ASP A 108 7.59 7.45 -3.61
CA ASP A 108 7.49 6.85 -2.28
C ASP A 108 6.53 7.61 -1.36
N HIS A 109 6.48 8.96 -1.46
CA HIS A 109 5.50 9.75 -0.73
C HIS A 109 4.06 9.44 -1.20
N ILE A 110 3.84 9.24 -2.50
CA ILE A 110 2.54 8.84 -3.06
C ILE A 110 2.14 7.45 -2.53
N LYS A 111 3.04 6.47 -2.59
CA LYS A 111 2.82 5.13 -2.04
C LYS A 111 2.48 5.18 -0.55
N GLY A 112 3.16 6.04 0.21
CA GLY A 112 2.87 6.28 1.63
C GLY A 112 1.47 6.83 1.89
N VAL A 113 1.03 7.84 1.11
CA VAL A 113 -0.33 8.41 1.23
C VAL A 113 -1.41 7.38 0.88
N LEU A 114 -1.18 6.58 -0.16
CA LEU A 114 -2.09 5.48 -0.51
C LEU A 114 -2.20 4.51 0.66
N MET A 115 -1.06 4.09 1.24
CA MET A 115 -1.05 3.21 2.41
C MET A 115 -1.86 3.80 3.56
N VAL A 116 -1.63 5.05 3.97
CA VAL A 116 -2.37 5.68 5.10
C VAL A 116 -3.89 5.71 4.88
N ASN A 117 -4.34 6.02 3.66
CA ASN A 117 -5.76 6.05 3.32
C ASN A 117 -6.46 4.68 3.39
N PHE A 118 -5.71 3.58 3.31
CA PHE A 118 -6.28 2.23 3.40
C PHE A 118 -6.20 1.62 4.81
N PHE A 119 -5.36 2.16 5.68
CA PHE A 119 -5.26 1.74 7.09
C PHE A 119 -6.18 2.53 8.04
N THR A 120 -6.73 3.67 7.60
CA THR A 120 -7.66 4.53 8.37
C THR A 120 -9.11 4.26 7.98
#